data_AF-A0A0R2QVD8-F1
#
_entry.id   AF-A0A0R2QVD8-F1
#
_cell.length_a   1.000
_cell.length_b   1.000
_cell.length_c   1.000
_cell.angle_alpha   90.00
_cell.angle_beta   90.00
_cell.angle_gamma   90.00
#
_symmetry.space_group_name_H-M   'P 1'
#
loop_
_entity.id
_entity.type
_entity.pdbx_description
1 polymer ?
#
loop_
_entity_poly.entity_id
_entity_poly.type
_entity_poly.pdbx_seq_one_letter_code
_entity_poly.pdbx_strand_id
1 'polypeptide(L)' 'MEWLDSKDTICIYKNFTEDNCFGCGISKALVATSQFDFFRAFSYNKLVVIITPLLFYIWIKKWFEFIKTIKKTF' A
#
# COMPACT_ATOMS: atom_id res chain seq x y z
N MET A 1 -0.22 14.37 7.73
CA MET A 1 -0.80 13.00 7.73
C MET A 1 -1.31 12.60 9.11
N GLU A 2 -1.73 13.57 9.93
CA GLU A 2 -2.01 13.34 11.35
C GLU A 2 -3.17 12.37 11.59
N TRP A 3 -4.19 12.40 10.71
CA TRP A 3 -5.31 11.46 10.75
C TRP A 3 -4.91 9.99 10.46
N LEU A 4 -3.78 9.75 9.79
CA LEU A 4 -3.26 8.42 9.48
C LEU A 4 -2.35 7.92 10.62
N ASP A 5 -1.63 8.84 11.25
CA ASP A 5 -0.75 8.57 12.38
C ASP A 5 -1.52 8.27 13.66
N SER A 6 -2.62 8.99 13.90
CA SER A 6 -3.46 8.82 15.09
C SER A 6 -4.26 7.52 15.13
N LYS A 7 -4.27 6.75 14.03
CA LYS A 7 -4.95 5.45 13.97
C LYS A 7 -4.07 4.35 14.54
N ASP A 8 -4.64 3.58 15.45
CA ASP A 8 -4.06 2.33 15.92
C ASP A 8 -3.78 1.36 14.75
N THR A 9 -2.79 0.49 14.97
CA THR A 9 -2.46 -0.51 13.96
C THR A 9 -3.50 -1.62 13.94
N ILE A 10 -4.01 -1.94 12.76
CA ILE A 10 -4.91 -3.09 12.54
C ILE A 10 -4.15 -4.43 12.50
N CYS A 11 -2.82 -4.40 12.60
CA CYS A 11 -1.98 -5.58 12.47
C CYS A 11 -2.10 -6.48 13.71
N ILE A 12 -2.71 -7.65 13.54
CA ILE A 12 -2.91 -8.63 14.61
C ILE A 12 -1.58 -9.06 15.24
N TYR A 13 -0.54 -9.27 14.41
CA TYR A 13 0.79 -9.64 14.89
C TYR A 13 1.31 -8.61 15.90
N LYS A 14 1.38 -7.33 15.50
CA LYS A 14 1.86 -6.26 16.38
C LYS A 14 1.00 -6.09 17.63
N ASN A 15 -0.31 -6.27 17.53
CA ASN A 15 -1.20 -6.16 18.69
C ASN A 15 -1.03 -7.31 19.69
N PHE A 16 -0.52 -8.47 19.27
CA PHE A 16 -0.32 -9.63 20.12
C PHE A 16 1.12 -9.79 20.62
N THR A 17 2.11 -9.49 19.76
CA THR A 17 3.53 -9.67 20.06
C THR A 17 4.24 -8.38 20.42
N GLU A 18 3.59 -7.22 20.25
CA GLU A 18 4.17 -5.86 20.37
C GLU A 18 5.30 -5.56 19.36
N ASP A 19 5.88 -6.59 18.76
CA ASP A 19 6.93 -6.52 17.74
C ASP A 19 6.43 -6.12 16.35
N ASN A 20 7.31 -5.47 15.58
CA ASN A 20 7.05 -5.13 14.18
C ASN A 20 7.43 -6.31 13.27
N CYS A 21 6.48 -6.84 12.50
CA CYS A 21 6.77 -7.74 11.38
C CYS A 21 7.23 -6.95 10.14
N PHE A 22 7.77 -7.66 9.13
CA PHE A 22 8.21 -7.06 7.87
C PHE A 22 7.12 -6.26 7.13
N GLY A 23 5.85 -6.63 7.31
CA GLY A 23 4.71 -5.95 6.69
C GLY A 23 4.11 -4.83 7.53
N CYS A 24 4.59 -4.60 8.76
CA CYS A 24 4.00 -3.59 9.64
C CYS A 24 4.08 -2.20 9.00
N GLY A 25 2.98 -1.46 8.97
CA GLY A 25 2.93 -0.13 8.37
C GLY A 25 2.83 -0.10 6.84
N ILE A 26 2.80 -1.24 6.13
CA ILE A 26 2.77 -1.23 4.65
C ILE A 26 1.52 -0.52 4.09
N SER A 27 0.36 -0.69 4.71
CA SER A 27 -0.86 0.00 4.31
C SER A 27 -0.75 1.51 4.49
N LYS A 28 -0.18 1.98 5.61
CA LYS A 28 0.08 3.42 5.84
C LYS A 28 1.07 3.96 4.81
N ALA A 29 2.11 3.17 4.49
CA ALA A 29 3.09 3.50 3.47
C ALA A 29 2.47 3.64 2.07
N LEU A 30 1.56 2.75 1.68
CA LEU A 30 0.83 2.82 0.41
C LEU A 30 -0.12 4.02 0.33
N VAL A 31 -0.80 4.37 1.42
CA VAL A 31 -1.65 5.57 1.50
C VAL A 31 -0.79 6.83 1.36
N ALA A 32 0.31 6.93 2.11
CA ALA A 32 1.25 8.06 2.02
C ALA A 32 1.85 8.18 0.61
N THR A 33 2.21 7.05 -0.01
CA THR A 33 2.71 7.01 -1.39
C THR A 33 1.67 7.50 -2.39
N SER A 34 0.40 7.12 -2.21
CA SER A 34 -0.72 7.61 -3.04
C SER A 34 -0.97 9.12 -2.89
N GLN A 35 -0.54 9.71 -1.77
CA GLN A 35 -0.57 11.16 -1.51
C GLN A 35 0.73 11.88 -1.91
N PHE A 36 1.64 11.19 -2.60
CA PHE A 36 2.96 11.69 -3.00
C PHE A 36 3.90 12.09 -1.84
N ASP A 37 3.65 11.61 -0.62
CA ASP A 37 4.51 11.83 0.55
C ASP A 37 5.44 10.62 0.75
N PHE A 38 6.49 10.57 -0.08
CA PHE A 38 7.41 9.43 -0.13
C PHE A 38 8.30 9.33 1.11
N PHE A 39 8.63 10.46 1.74
CA PHE A 39 9.44 10.47 2.97
C PHE A 39 8.69 9.81 4.12
N ARG A 40 7.43 10.17 4.35
CA ARG A 40 6.61 9.47 5.35
C ARG A 40 6.32 8.03 4.95
N ALA A 41 6.06 7.76 3.67
CA ALA A 41 5.85 6.39 3.20
C ALA A 41 7.03 5.47 3.53
N PHE A 42 8.26 5.92 3.24
CA PHE A 42 9.47 5.18 3.55
C PHE A 42 9.68 5.00 5.06
N SER A 43 9.29 6.00 5.87
CA SER A 43 9.35 5.92 7.33
C SER A 43 8.39 4.87 7.91
N TYR A 44 7.22 4.68 7.30
CA TYR A 44 6.25 3.66 7.74
C TYR A 44 6.69 2.24 7.40
N ASN A 45 7.20 2.01 6.18
CA ASN A 45 7.75 0.73 5.80
C ASN A 45 8.69 0.86 4.59
N LYS A 46 9.96 0.49 4.74
CA LYS A 46 10.98 0.58 3.68
C LYS A 46 10.68 -0.30 2.46
N LEU A 47 9.95 -1.40 2.63
CA LEU A 47 9.55 -2.27 1.53
C LEU A 47 8.58 -1.59 0.56
N VAL A 48 7.99 -0.44 0.92
CA VAL A 48 7.11 0.33 0.03
C VAL A 48 7.78 0.66 -1.31
N VAL A 49 9.10 0.81 -1.34
CA VAL A 49 9.87 1.05 -2.56
C VAL A 49 9.77 -0.12 -3.55
N ILE A 50 9.60 -1.35 -3.05
CA ILE A 50 9.45 -2.57 -3.87
C ILE A 50 7.96 -2.88 -4.10
N ILE A 51 7.16 -2.77 -3.03
CA ILE A 51 5.74 -3.14 -3.05
C ILE A 51 4.92 -2.19 -3.93
N THR A 52 5.18 -0.87 -3.89
CA THR A 52 4.45 0.09 -4.71
C THR A 52 4.62 -0.18 -6.21
N PRO A 53 5.84 -0.31 -6.77
CA PRO A 53 6.00 -0.63 -8.19
C PRO A 53 5.35 -1.95 -8.60
N LEU A 54 5.46 -2.98 -7.76
CA LEU A 54 4.84 -4.28 -8.02
C LEU A 54 3.31 -4.18 -8.10
N LEU A 55 2.69 -3.50 -7.11
CA LEU A 55 1.25 -3.27 -7.09
C LEU A 55 0.80 -2.41 -8.27
N PHE A 56 1.56 -1.37 -8.60
CA PHE A 56 1.26 -0.49 -9.73
C PHE A 56 1.30 -1.26 -11.06
N TYR A 57 2.29 -2.12 -11.26
CA TYR A 57 2.38 -2.98 -12.43
C TYR A 57 1.16 -3.93 -12.54
N ILE A 58 0.79 -4.59 -11.45
CA ILE A 58 -0.38 -5.49 -11.43
C ILE A 58 -1.66 -4.70 -11.73
N TRP A 59 -1.82 -3.52 -11.13
CA TRP A 59 -2.99 -2.68 -11.31
C TRP A 59 -3.14 -2.22 -12.76
N ILE A 60 -2.05 -1.74 -13.39
CA ILE A 60 -2.03 -1.37 -14.81
C ILE A 60 -2.40 -2.56 -15.69
N LYS A 61 -1.80 -3.73 -15.45
CA LYS A 61 -2.12 -4.94 -16.22
C LYS A 61 -3.61 -5.28 -16.14
N LYS A 62 -4.17 -5.25 -14.93
CA LYS A 62 -5.58 -5.52 -14.68
C LYS A 62 -6.49 -4.46 -15.31
N TRP A 63 -6.09 -3.21 -15.28
CA TRP A 63 -6.81 -2.12 -15.95
C TRP A 63 -6.89 -2.34 -17.47
N PHE A 64 -5.80 -2.76 -18.11
CA PHE A 64 -5.80 -3.09 -19.54
C PHE A 64 -6.65 -4.32 -19.86
N GLU A 65 -6.58 -5.38 -19.03
CA GLU A 65 -7.46 -6.54 -19.15
C GLU A 65 -8.94 -6.14 -19.04
N PHE A 66 -9.27 -5.28 -18.08
CA PHE A 66 -10.62 -4.74 -17.87
C PHE A 66 -11.12 -3.94 -19.08
N ILE A 67 -10.30 -3.02 -19.61
CA ILE A 67 -10.65 -2.24 -20.82
C ILE A 67 -10.89 -3.16 -22.02
N LYS A 68 -10.06 -4.20 -22.20
CA LYS A 68 -10.24 -5.18 -23.29
C LYS A 68 -11.55 -5.94 -23.15
N THR A 69 -11.92 -6.33 -21.94
CA THR A 69 -13.19 -7.01 -21.66
C THR A 69 -14.37 -6.11 -22.00
N ILE A 70 -14.36 -4.84 -21.55
CA ILE A 70 -15.42 -3.88 -21.89
C ILE A 70 -15.55 -3.72 -23.40
N LYS A 71 -14.45 -3.50 -24.13
CA LYS A 71 -14.46 -3.35 -25.59
C LYS A 71 -14.94 -4.57 -26.37
N LYS A 72 -14.94 -5.76 -25.74
CA LYS A 72 -15.46 -6.99 -26.36
C LYS A 72 -16.96 -7.17 -26.12
N THR A 73 -17.47 -6.57 -25.04
CA THR A 73 -18.88 -6.67 -24.64
C THR A 73 -19.78 -5.65 -25.37
N PHE A 74 -19.23 -4.50 -25.78
CA PHE A 74 -19.90 -3.51 -26.63
C PHE A 74 -19.44 -3.66 -28.08
#